data_AF-A0A1X7LDV0-F1
#
_entry.id   AF-A0A1X7LDV0-F1
#
_cell.length_a   1.000
_cell.length_b   1.000
_cell.length_c   1.000
_cell.angle_alpha   90.00
_cell.angle_beta   90.00
_cell.angle_gamma   90.00
#
_symmetry.space_group_name_H-M   'P 1'
#
loop_
_entity.id
_entity.type
_entity.pdbx_description
1 polymer ?
#
loop_
_entity_poly.entity_id
_entity_poly.type
_entity_poly.pdbx_seq_one_letter_code
_entity_poly.pdbx_strand_id
1 'polypeptide(L)'
;MTPLLETSNLRKDFKSDHGEVFCALDGVDFKVFDKEFVCLLGPSGCGKSTWLRIVAGLEVATSGSVLYKGSPVKGPGRERGMVFQEYSLLPWRSVVDNVALGPEFNGMRFEDRRELAMDYLARVGLEKFAEAIYLADRIVVMSAHPGRVVETIDVPFDRPRSRSCKGFGEMTERVFELLEGVQV
;
A
#
# COMPACT_ATOMS: atom_id res chain seq x y z
N MET A 1 -23.92 12.79 -17.01
CA MET A 1 -23.18 12.49 -15.77
C MET A 1 -21.71 12.80 -16.04
N THR A 2 -21.04 13.62 -15.22
CA THR A 2 -19.64 13.99 -15.46
C THR A 2 -18.73 12.86 -14.96
N PRO A 3 -17.76 12.37 -15.77
CA PRO A 3 -16.83 11.35 -15.32
C PRO A 3 -15.95 11.87 -14.16
N LEU A 4 -15.65 11.01 -13.20
CA LEU A 4 -14.72 11.27 -12.11
C LEU A 4 -13.28 11.23 -12.64
N LEU A 5 -12.97 10.28 -13.51
CA LEU A 5 -11.71 10.12 -14.20
C LEU A 5 -11.98 9.91 -15.69
N GLU A 6 -11.19 10.54 -16.55
CA GLU A 6 -11.27 10.38 -18.00
C GLU A 6 -9.86 10.35 -18.60
N THR A 7 -9.59 9.37 -19.45
CA THR A 7 -8.39 9.32 -20.30
C THR A 7 -8.80 9.46 -21.75
N SER A 8 -8.03 10.25 -22.51
CA SER A 8 -8.30 10.49 -23.93
C SER A 8 -7.03 10.38 -24.76
N ASN A 9 -7.07 9.50 -25.76
CA ASN A 9 -5.99 9.11 -26.65
C ASN A 9 -4.67 8.87 -25.91
N LEU A 10 -4.76 8.18 -24.77
CA LEU A 10 -3.63 8.05 -23.85
C LEU A 10 -2.59 7.10 -24.44
N ARG A 11 -1.38 7.62 -24.63
CA ARG A 11 -0.24 6.85 -25.17
C ARG A 11 0.96 6.96 -24.25
N LYS A 12 1.66 5.84 -24.06
CA LYS A 12 2.94 5.79 -23.34
C LYS A 12 3.93 4.92 -24.08
N ASP A 13 5.00 5.57 -24.50
CA ASP A 13 6.18 4.94 -25.06
C ASP A 13 7.32 4.96 -24.02
N PHE A 14 8.02 3.85 -23.87
CA PHE A 14 9.26 3.75 -23.12
C PHE A 14 10.43 3.64 -24.08
N LYS A 15 11.56 4.26 -23.71
CA LYS A 15 12.83 4.08 -24.43
C LYS A 15 13.68 3.10 -23.65
N SER A 16 14.08 2.02 -24.31
CA SER A 16 15.09 1.09 -23.80
C SER A 16 16.47 1.75 -23.84
N ASP A 17 17.39 1.27 -23.01
CA ASP A 17 18.80 1.72 -22.99
C ASP A 17 19.49 1.49 -24.35
N HIS A 18 19.02 0.53 -25.14
CA HIS A 18 19.49 0.25 -26.49
C HIS A 18 18.86 1.14 -27.58
N GLY A 19 18.05 2.13 -27.20
CA GLY A 19 17.40 3.07 -28.12
C GLY A 19 16.11 2.56 -28.76
N GLU A 20 15.72 1.31 -28.50
CA GLU A 20 14.43 0.77 -28.95
C GLU A 20 13.27 1.46 -28.24
N VAL A 21 12.23 1.79 -28.99
CA VAL A 21 10.99 2.40 -28.46
C VAL A 21 9.95 1.31 -28.29
N PHE A 22 9.48 1.13 -27.06
CA PHE A 22 8.42 0.19 -26.72
C PHE A 22 7.12 0.94 -26.40
N CYS A 23 6.07 0.71 -27.18
CA CYS A 23 4.75 1.27 -26.92
C CYS A 23 4.02 0.42 -25.87
N ALA A 24 3.83 0.96 -24.66
CA ALA A 24 3.16 0.27 -23.56
C ALA A 24 1.64 0.53 -23.52
N LEU A 25 1.21 1.70 -23.98
CA LEU A 25 -0.19 2.10 -24.08
C LEU A 25 -0.36 2.84 -25.40
N ASP A 26 -1.41 2.52 -26.15
CA ASP A 26 -1.73 3.17 -27.43
C ASP A 26 -3.24 3.45 -27.51
N GLY A 27 -3.61 4.74 -27.60
CA GLY A 27 -5.00 5.15 -27.75
C GLY A 27 -5.96 4.70 -26.64
N VAL A 28 -5.52 4.69 -25.36
CA VAL A 28 -6.38 4.19 -24.27
C VAL A 28 -7.40 5.23 -23.82
N ASP A 29 -8.62 5.10 -24.35
CA ASP A 29 -9.80 5.90 -23.98
C ASP A 29 -10.62 5.20 -22.91
N PHE A 30 -10.77 5.84 -21.76
CA PHE A 30 -11.43 5.22 -20.61
C PHE A 30 -12.09 6.26 -19.71
N LYS A 31 -13.25 5.93 -19.14
CA LYS A 31 -13.97 6.80 -18.20
C LYS A 31 -14.38 6.00 -16.98
N VAL A 32 -14.22 6.62 -15.81
CA VAL A 32 -14.69 6.11 -14.52
C VAL A 32 -15.61 7.14 -13.90
N PHE A 33 -16.75 6.70 -13.41
CA PHE A 33 -17.75 7.54 -12.75
C PHE A 33 -17.63 7.47 -11.24
N ASP A 34 -18.26 8.43 -10.56
CA ASP A 34 -18.27 8.45 -9.10
C ASP A 34 -18.90 7.18 -8.51
N LYS A 35 -18.27 6.63 -7.46
CA LYS A 35 -18.66 5.38 -6.78
C LYS A 35 -18.67 4.13 -7.67
N GLU A 36 -17.98 4.16 -8.80
CA GLU A 36 -17.80 2.99 -9.65
C GLU A 36 -16.64 2.12 -9.17
N PHE A 37 -16.83 0.80 -9.19
CA PHE A 37 -15.76 -0.17 -9.01
C PHE A 37 -15.38 -0.76 -10.36
N VAL A 38 -14.13 -0.55 -10.78
CA VAL A 38 -13.61 -0.96 -12.08
C VAL A 38 -12.52 -2.01 -11.92
N CYS A 39 -12.59 -3.07 -12.72
CA CYS A 39 -11.54 -4.07 -12.83
C CYS A 39 -10.85 -3.97 -14.21
N LEU A 40 -9.54 -3.72 -14.22
CA LEU A 40 -8.74 -3.71 -15.45
C LEU A 40 -8.09 -5.09 -15.64
N LEU A 41 -8.56 -5.84 -16.63
CA LEU A 41 -8.08 -7.19 -16.94
C LEU A 41 -7.25 -7.22 -18.23
N GLY A 42 -6.24 -8.09 -18.26
CA GLY A 42 -5.43 -8.34 -19.45
C GLY A 42 -4.16 -9.13 -19.14
N PRO A 43 -3.48 -9.69 -20.16
CA PRO A 43 -2.26 -10.48 -19.99
C PRO A 43 -1.13 -9.72 -19.26
N SER A 44 -0.14 -10.44 -18.72
CA SER A 44 1.06 -9.79 -18.19
C SER A 44 1.73 -8.95 -19.30
N GLY A 45 2.19 -7.75 -18.95
CA GLY A 45 2.83 -6.83 -19.91
C GLY A 45 1.90 -5.96 -20.77
N CYS A 46 0.56 -6.10 -20.68
CA CYS A 46 -0.36 -5.30 -21.51
C CYS A 46 -0.53 -3.81 -21.07
N GLY A 47 0.33 -3.31 -20.18
CA GLY A 47 0.32 -1.88 -19.79
C GLY A 47 -0.58 -1.51 -18.60
N LYS A 48 -1.26 -2.44 -17.93
CA LYS A 48 -2.14 -2.14 -16.77
C LYS A 48 -1.47 -1.29 -15.69
N SER A 49 -0.30 -1.72 -15.23
CA SER A 49 0.45 -1.02 -14.18
C SER A 49 0.94 0.34 -14.67
N THR A 50 1.31 0.46 -15.95
CA THR A 50 1.65 1.74 -16.59
C THR A 50 0.46 2.69 -16.58
N TRP A 51 -0.72 2.21 -16.95
CA TRP A 51 -1.94 3.01 -16.95
C TRP A 51 -2.30 3.49 -15.54
N LEU A 52 -2.26 2.61 -14.54
CA LEU A 52 -2.52 2.96 -13.14
C LEU A 52 -1.52 4.02 -12.63
N ARG A 53 -0.24 3.90 -12.97
CA ARG A 53 0.79 4.90 -12.61
C ARG A 53 0.53 6.25 -13.24
N ILE A 54 0.10 6.29 -14.52
CA ILE A 54 -0.21 7.56 -15.21
C ILE A 54 -1.43 8.22 -14.57
N VAL A 55 -2.49 7.45 -14.32
CA VAL A 55 -3.71 7.97 -13.67
C VAL A 55 -3.45 8.44 -12.25
N ALA A 56 -2.59 7.75 -11.51
CA ALA A 56 -2.12 8.19 -10.20
C ALA A 56 -1.24 9.46 -10.28
N GLY A 57 -0.75 9.82 -11.47
CA GLY A 57 0.15 10.94 -11.71
C GLY A 57 1.62 10.65 -11.37
N LEU A 58 1.98 9.37 -11.21
CA LEU A 58 3.35 8.92 -10.93
C LEU A 58 4.18 8.71 -12.19
N GLU A 59 3.54 8.65 -13.35
CA GLU A 59 4.17 8.48 -14.65
C GLU A 59 3.57 9.48 -15.65
N VAL A 60 4.40 10.07 -16.51
CA VAL A 60 3.94 11.04 -17.50
C VAL A 60 3.64 10.31 -18.81
N ALA A 61 2.44 10.51 -19.36
CA ALA A 61 2.08 9.99 -20.67
C ALA A 61 2.92 10.64 -21.78
N THR A 62 3.21 9.89 -22.85
CA THR A 62 3.90 10.43 -24.03
C THR A 62 2.97 11.36 -24.81
N SER A 63 1.69 11.01 -24.92
CA SER A 63 0.65 11.84 -25.51
C SER A 63 -0.73 11.51 -24.93
N GLY A 64 -1.71 12.33 -25.28
CA GLY A 64 -3.07 12.23 -24.74
C GLY A 64 -3.26 13.03 -23.47
N SER A 65 -4.37 12.78 -22.77
CA SER A 65 -4.69 13.50 -21.54
C SER A 65 -5.36 12.59 -20.51
N VAL A 66 -5.17 12.95 -19.24
CA VAL A 66 -5.90 12.38 -18.10
C VAL A 66 -6.53 13.52 -17.32
N LEU A 67 -7.84 13.44 -17.10
CA LEU A 67 -8.62 14.40 -16.35
C LEU A 67 -9.17 13.72 -15.09
N TYR A 68 -9.04 14.39 -13.94
CA TYR A 68 -9.71 14.04 -12.70
C TYR A 68 -10.66 15.16 -12.31
N LYS A 69 -11.96 14.86 -12.19
CA LYS A 69 -13.04 15.85 -12.00
C LYS A 69 -12.95 17.03 -12.98
N GLY A 70 -12.64 16.71 -14.25
CA GLY A 70 -12.47 17.70 -15.32
C GLY A 70 -11.16 18.51 -15.30
N SER A 71 -10.29 18.31 -14.30
CA SER A 71 -8.99 19.00 -14.21
C SER A 71 -7.85 18.10 -14.68
N PRO A 72 -6.87 18.59 -15.47
CA PRO A 72 -5.73 17.79 -15.91
C PRO A 72 -4.90 17.24 -14.74
N VAL A 73 -4.60 15.94 -14.79
CA VAL A 73 -3.66 15.30 -13.85
C VAL A 73 -2.23 15.67 -14.27
N LYS A 74 -1.57 16.49 -13.46
CA LYS A 74 -0.18 16.93 -13.70
C LYS A 74 0.86 16.17 -12.87
N GLY A 75 0.40 15.38 -11.90
CA GLY A 75 1.25 14.71 -10.93
C GLY A 75 0.42 13.99 -9.85
N PRO A 76 1.09 13.42 -8.83
CA PRO A 76 0.41 12.77 -7.73
C PRO A 76 -0.43 13.78 -6.93
N GLY A 77 -1.60 13.34 -6.47
CA GLY A 77 -2.54 14.16 -5.71
C GLY A 77 -3.12 13.39 -4.54
N ARG A 78 -3.47 14.09 -3.46
CA ARG A 78 -3.95 13.52 -2.19
C ARG A 78 -5.29 12.79 -2.34
N GLU A 79 -6.03 13.14 -3.37
CA GLU A 79 -7.31 12.60 -3.78
C GLU A 79 -7.22 11.27 -4.55
N ARG A 80 -5.99 10.82 -4.88
CA ARG A 80 -5.71 9.58 -5.59
C ARG A 80 -4.72 8.73 -4.80
N GLY A 81 -5.21 7.71 -4.12
CA GLY A 81 -4.38 6.68 -3.49
C GLY A 81 -3.97 5.59 -4.47
N MET A 82 -2.76 5.07 -4.34
CA MET A 82 -2.29 3.89 -5.09
C MET A 82 -1.70 2.88 -4.12
N VAL A 83 -2.05 1.61 -4.32
CA VAL A 83 -1.44 0.46 -3.64
C VAL A 83 -0.63 -0.31 -4.69
N PHE A 84 0.63 -0.58 -4.40
CA PHE A 84 1.55 -1.24 -5.32
C PHE A 84 1.52 -2.75 -5.12
N GLN A 85 1.91 -3.48 -6.16
CA GLN A 85 2.03 -4.94 -6.12
C GLN A 85 3.19 -5.40 -5.23
N GLU A 86 4.28 -4.62 -5.17
CA GLU A 86 5.39 -4.84 -4.25
C GLU A 86 5.16 -4.04 -2.96
N TYR A 87 5.58 -4.62 -1.83
CA TYR A 87 5.44 -4.00 -0.51
C TYR A 87 6.08 -2.61 -0.49
N SER A 88 5.26 -1.58 -0.26
CA SER A 88 5.69 -0.18 -0.20
C SER A 88 5.77 0.34 1.24
N LEU A 89 5.81 -0.57 2.22
CA LEU A 89 5.95 -0.22 3.63
C LEU A 89 7.39 0.22 3.92
N LEU A 90 7.54 1.17 4.84
CA LEU A 90 8.83 1.58 5.35
C LEU A 90 9.25 0.58 6.44
N PRO A 91 10.26 -0.28 6.21
CA PRO A 91 10.59 -1.38 7.12
C PRO A 91 11.11 -0.90 8.48
N TRP A 92 11.63 0.33 8.55
CA TRP A 92 12.07 0.94 9.81
C TRP A 92 10.93 1.61 10.61
N ARG A 93 9.69 1.60 10.11
CA ARG A 93 8.50 2.12 10.80
C ARG A 93 7.60 0.96 11.24
N SER A 94 6.86 1.11 12.33
CA SER A 94 5.81 0.13 12.67
C SER A 94 4.65 0.21 11.70
N VAL A 95 3.75 -0.77 11.81
CA VAL A 95 2.43 -0.77 11.17
C VAL A 95 1.67 0.54 11.43
N VAL A 96 1.55 0.98 12.69
CA VAL A 96 0.84 2.23 13.03
C VAL A 96 1.49 3.45 12.38
N ASP A 97 2.82 3.52 12.38
CA ASP A 97 3.56 4.66 11.83
C ASP A 97 3.60 4.65 10.29
N ASN A 98 3.45 3.47 9.66
CA ASN A 98 3.26 3.33 8.22
C ASN A 98 1.87 3.82 7.81
N VAL A 99 0.82 3.44 8.56
CA VAL A 99 -0.55 3.93 8.31
C VAL A 99 -0.66 5.43 8.59
N ALA A 100 0.02 5.93 9.62
CA ALA A 100 0.05 7.36 9.97
C ALA A 100 0.89 8.22 9.01
N LEU A 101 1.61 7.63 8.05
CA LEU A 101 2.54 8.34 7.17
C LEU A 101 1.84 9.39 6.29
N GLY A 102 0.68 9.06 5.73
CA GLY A 102 -0.13 10.00 4.94
C GLY A 102 -0.56 11.22 5.76
N PRO A 103 -1.22 11.05 6.91
CA PRO A 103 -1.51 12.13 7.85
C PRO A 103 -0.29 12.92 8.33
N GLU A 104 0.85 12.27 8.55
CA GLU A 104 2.12 12.92 8.90
C GLU A 104 2.59 13.91 7.83
N PHE A 105 2.60 13.51 6.56
CA PHE A 105 2.94 14.40 5.45
C PHE A 105 1.95 15.58 5.30
N ASN A 106 0.76 15.44 5.86
CA ASN A 106 -0.26 16.49 5.89
C ASN A 106 -0.12 17.43 7.09
N GLY A 107 0.92 17.26 7.92
CA GLY A 107 1.17 18.08 9.10
C GLY A 107 0.26 17.78 10.28
N MET A 108 -0.44 16.64 10.29
CA MET A 108 -1.29 16.24 11.41
C MET A 108 -0.45 15.98 12.67
N ARG A 109 -0.95 16.40 13.83
CA ARG A 109 -0.26 16.22 15.12
C ARG A 109 -0.06 14.74 15.41
N PHE A 110 0.96 14.45 16.23
CA PHE A 110 1.36 13.08 16.54
C PHE A 110 0.23 12.27 17.20
N GLU A 111 -0.51 12.87 18.13
CA GLU A 111 -1.61 12.23 18.83
C GLU A 111 -2.77 11.91 17.87
N ASP A 112 -3.23 12.92 17.13
CA ASP A 112 -4.36 12.81 16.19
C ASP A 112 -4.10 11.79 15.09
N ARG A 113 -2.88 11.79 14.51
CA ARG A 113 -2.53 10.84 13.45
C ARG A 113 -2.41 9.40 13.95
N ARG A 114 -1.98 9.21 15.20
CA ARG A 114 -1.86 7.88 15.81
C ARG A 114 -3.25 7.31 16.09
N GLU A 115 -4.15 8.13 16.62
CA GLU A 115 -5.56 7.74 16.83
C GLU A 115 -6.23 7.36 15.50
N LEU A 116 -6.07 8.18 14.46
CA LEU A 116 -6.60 7.90 13.14
C LEU A 116 -6.03 6.59 12.55
N ALA A 117 -4.72 6.37 12.69
CA ALA A 117 -4.09 5.16 12.20
C ALA A 117 -4.59 3.90 12.93
N MET A 118 -4.81 3.98 14.25
CA MET A 118 -5.38 2.88 15.03
C MET A 118 -6.83 2.58 14.64
N ASP A 119 -7.65 3.60 14.37
CA ASP A 119 -9.01 3.40 13.85
C ASP A 119 -9.00 2.67 12.50
N TYR A 120 -8.12 3.07 11.57
CA TYR A 120 -7.99 2.35 10.30
C TYR A 120 -7.50 0.92 10.47
N LEU A 121 -6.54 0.68 11.38
CA LEU A 121 -6.08 -0.67 11.69
C LEU A 121 -7.20 -1.54 12.26
N ALA A 122 -8.05 -0.99 13.13
CA ALA A 122 -9.21 -1.69 13.65
C ALA A 122 -10.21 -2.08 12.55
N ARG A 123 -10.44 -1.21 11.57
CA ARG A 123 -11.34 -1.49 10.44
C ARG A 123 -10.84 -2.63 9.54
N VAL A 124 -9.52 -2.85 9.48
CA VAL A 124 -8.92 -3.96 8.73
C VAL A 124 -8.53 -5.14 9.62
N GLY A 125 -8.88 -5.11 10.92
CA GLY A 125 -8.62 -6.19 11.88
C GLY A 125 -7.15 -6.36 12.27
N LEU A 126 -6.34 -5.31 12.13
CA LEU A 126 -4.91 -5.33 12.39
C LEU A 126 -4.49 -4.69 13.73
N GLU A 127 -5.43 -4.23 14.55
CA GLU A 127 -5.17 -3.47 15.77
C GLU A 127 -4.38 -4.26 16.83
N LYS A 128 -4.58 -5.59 16.90
CA LYS A 128 -3.94 -6.47 17.88
C LYS A 128 -2.48 -6.79 17.55
N PHE A 129 -2.07 -6.66 16.28
CA PHE A 129 -0.70 -6.99 15.85
C PHE A 129 0.30 -5.87 16.19
N ALA A 130 -0.17 -4.63 16.32
CA ALA A 130 0.69 -3.50 16.66
C ALA A 130 1.26 -3.55 18.10
N GLU A 131 0.64 -4.32 19.01
CA GLU A 131 0.92 -4.27 20.44
C GLU A 131 1.58 -5.55 21.00
N ALA A 132 1.50 -6.67 20.27
CA ALA A 132 1.92 -7.99 20.78
C ALA A 132 3.38 -8.02 21.27
N ILE A 133 4.32 -7.47 20.51
CA ILE A 133 5.76 -7.44 20.85
C ILE A 133 6.05 -6.46 22.00
N TYR A 134 5.25 -5.41 22.16
CA TYR A 134 5.44 -4.44 23.24
C TYR A 134 5.01 -5.02 24.59
N LEU A 135 3.90 -5.77 24.61
CA LEU A 135 3.24 -6.20 25.84
C LEU A 135 3.66 -7.60 26.30
N ALA A 136 3.87 -8.52 25.36
CA ALA A 136 4.06 -9.92 25.66
C ALA A 136 5.50 -10.25 26.05
N ASP A 137 5.68 -11.14 27.03
CA ASP A 137 6.97 -11.77 27.29
C ASP A 137 7.19 -12.97 26.35
N ARG A 138 6.08 -13.55 25.87
CA ARG A 138 6.05 -14.62 24.87
C ARG A 138 4.83 -14.48 23.97
N ILE A 139 4.99 -14.67 22.67
CA ILE A 139 3.92 -14.65 21.68
C ILE A 139 3.61 -16.11 21.30
N VAL A 140 2.38 -16.55 21.51
CA VAL A 140 1.92 -17.89 21.13
C VAL A 140 1.06 -17.76 19.87
N VAL A 141 1.49 -18.39 18.78
CA VAL A 141 0.77 -18.42 17.50
C VAL A 141 -0.07 -19.68 17.43
N MET A 142 -1.36 -19.55 17.07
CA MET A 142 -2.32 -20.65 17.02
C MET A 142 -2.99 -20.77 15.65
N SER A 143 -3.30 -22.00 15.24
CA SER A 143 -4.00 -22.28 13.98
C SER A 143 -5.48 -21.90 13.97
N ALA A 144 -5.97 -21.44 12.81
CA ALA A 144 -7.34 -20.96 12.64
C ALA A 144 -8.40 -22.05 12.89
N HIS A 145 -8.19 -23.27 12.38
CA HIS A 145 -8.99 -24.46 12.73
C HIS A 145 -8.38 -25.76 12.17
N PRO A 146 -8.29 -26.87 12.95
CA PRO A 146 -8.49 -26.94 14.40
C PRO A 146 -7.41 -26.14 15.13
N GLY A 147 -7.75 -25.54 16.27
CA GLY A 147 -6.84 -24.70 17.04
C GLY A 147 -5.70 -25.51 17.67
N ARG A 148 -4.47 -25.30 17.19
CA ARG A 148 -3.24 -25.90 17.71
C ARG A 148 -2.20 -24.81 17.90
N VAL A 149 -1.34 -24.96 18.90
CA VAL A 149 -0.15 -24.12 19.00
C VAL A 149 0.75 -24.47 17.82
N VAL A 150 1.03 -23.48 16.99
CA VAL A 150 1.93 -23.58 15.84
C VAL A 150 3.34 -23.28 16.32
N GLU A 151 3.51 -22.17 17.05
CA GLU A 151 4.81 -21.75 17.56
C GLU A 151 4.66 -20.90 18.83
N THR A 152 5.70 -20.89 19.65
CA THR A 152 5.85 -19.96 20.78
C THR A 152 7.17 -19.21 20.61
N ILE A 153 7.10 -17.88 20.63
CA ILE A 153 8.23 -16.98 20.41
C ILE A 153 8.49 -16.24 21.72
N ASP A 154 9.67 -16.43 22.30
CA ASP A 154 10.12 -15.62 23.43
C ASP A 154 10.50 -14.22 22.94
N VAL A 155 10.07 -13.18 23.65
CA VAL A 155 10.39 -11.78 23.32
C VAL A 155 11.63 -11.37 24.12
N PRO A 156 12.85 -11.33 23.52
CA PRO A 156 14.12 -11.20 24.23
C PRO A 156 14.45 -9.73 24.56
N PHE A 157 13.43 -8.90 24.78
CA PHE A 157 13.58 -7.48 25.04
C PHE A 157 13.19 -7.17 26.48
N ASP A 158 14.13 -6.61 27.23
CA ASP A 158 13.87 -6.08 28.57
C ASP A 158 12.92 -4.88 28.52
N ARG A 159 12.14 -4.69 29.59
CA ARG A 159 11.23 -3.55 29.72
C ARG A 159 12.01 -2.32 30.24
N PRO A 160 11.73 -1.11 29.75
CA PRO A 160 10.71 -0.75 28.75
C PRO A 160 11.15 -1.04 27.31
N ARG A 161 10.28 -1.72 26.56
CA ARG A 161 10.54 -2.10 25.17
C ARG A 161 10.29 -0.93 24.24
N SER A 162 11.17 -0.77 23.26
CA SER A 162 11.03 0.25 22.23
C SER A 162 11.57 -0.29 20.91
N ARG A 163 11.24 0.37 19.80
CA ARG A 163 11.70 -0.07 18.47
C ARG A 163 13.21 0.05 18.27
N SER A 164 13.91 0.78 19.14
CA SER A 164 15.37 0.84 19.13
C SER A 164 16.02 -0.40 19.75
N CYS A 165 15.25 -1.33 20.32
CA CYS A 165 15.77 -2.63 20.74
C CYS A 165 16.35 -3.36 19.52
N LYS A 166 17.60 -3.79 19.64
CA LYS A 166 18.29 -4.55 18.58
C LYS A 166 17.50 -5.84 18.29
N GLY A 167 17.14 -6.06 17.02
CA GLY A 167 16.36 -7.24 16.59
C GLY A 167 14.84 -7.06 16.64
N PHE A 168 14.31 -5.88 16.97
CA PHE A 168 12.87 -5.62 17.00
C PHE A 168 12.20 -5.79 15.63
N GLY A 169 12.85 -5.31 14.56
CA GLY A 169 12.36 -5.46 13.18
C GLY A 169 12.26 -6.93 12.77
N GLU A 170 13.35 -7.70 12.94
CA GLU A 170 13.43 -9.13 12.63
C GLU A 170 12.36 -9.95 13.37
N MET A 171 12.12 -9.65 14.64
CA MET A 171 11.05 -10.29 15.41
C MET A 171 9.66 -9.95 14.86
N THR A 172 9.46 -8.72 14.40
CA THR A 172 8.18 -8.29 13.80
C THR A 172 7.91 -9.04 12.50
N GLU A 173 8.93 -9.17 11.65
CA GLU A 173 8.85 -9.94 10.40
C GLU A 173 8.56 -11.42 10.66
N ARG A 174 9.26 -12.05 11.62
CA ARG A 174 9.04 -13.46 11.97
C ARG A 174 7.62 -13.72 12.50
N VAL A 175 7.11 -12.85 13.38
CA VAL A 175 5.73 -12.97 13.89
C VAL A 175 4.73 -12.85 12.73
N PHE A 176 5.01 -12.00 11.75
CA PHE A 176 4.16 -11.81 10.58
C PHE A 176 4.13 -13.04 9.67
N GLU A 177 5.29 -13.58 9.30
CA GLU A 177 5.39 -14.79 8.48
C GLU A 177 4.63 -15.98 9.11
N LEU A 178 4.75 -16.13 10.43
CA LEU A 178 4.05 -17.18 11.16
C LEU A 178 2.54 -16.98 11.21
N LEU A 179 2.05 -15.75 11.17
CA LEU A 179 0.62 -15.48 11.14
C LEU A 179 0.03 -15.67 9.75
N GLU A 180 0.72 -15.22 8.69
CA GLU A 180 0.30 -15.45 7.30
C GLU A 180 0.25 -16.94 6.97
N GLY A 181 1.24 -17.72 7.41
CA GLY A 181 1.28 -19.17 7.21
C GLY A 181 0.15 -19.93 7.93
N VAL A 182 -0.57 -19.25 8.82
CA VAL A 182 -1.60 -19.84 9.68
C VAL A 182 -3.02 -19.39 9.31
N GLN A 183 -3.15 -18.41 8.42
CA GLN A 183 -4.43 -17.95 7.86
C GLN A 183 -4.92 -18.77 6.64
N VAL A 184 -4.36 -19.96 6.39
CA VAL A 184 -4.80 -20.90 5.34
C VAL A 184 -5.61 -22.05 5.94
#